data_AF-A0A7R6NFE1-F1
#
_entry.id   AF-A0A7R6NFE1-F1
#
_cell.length_a   1.000
_cell.length_b   1.000
_cell.length_c   1.000
_cell.angle_alpha   90.00
_cell.angle_beta   90.00
_cell.angle_gamma   90.00
#
_symmetry.space_group_name_H-M   'P 1'
#
loop_
_entity.id
_entity.type
_entity.pdbx_description
1 polymer ?
#
loop_
_entity_poly.entity_id
_entity_poly.type
_entity_poly.pdbx_seq_one_letter_code
_entity_poly.pdbx_strand_id
1 'polypeptide(L)'
;MTDFIKLSISDHLGNHKKPQSDVQLGYYLAGLIEGDGYFGYKKLEIAYHEKDISAAYSLREHLGFGQIYKYSQNRKAVRFVISNKKGLKRVLDLVNGKFVSAIKVNQLVNKGYESWLGYKILDATLNIDLNNHWLAGFLDADGSIGIFIVNSKSHKHKKSVRLEIKFTQKHKLVLSLIGSIFEVKSIYKDKNNIHRLTLRGINRVIKIINYLDNYCLQTMKYTQYTIFRRCVRYIQNKHHLQSNVLEQIAGLKRTLQNVYN
;
A
#
# COMPACT_ATOMS: atom_id res chain seq x y z
N MET A 1 -32.42 11.85 -14.13
CA MET A 1 -31.26 12.52 -13.52
C MET A 1 -30.78 11.64 -12.39
N THR A 2 -29.67 10.95 -12.56
CA THR A 2 -29.00 10.25 -11.47
C THR A 2 -28.23 11.29 -10.68
N ASP A 3 -28.64 11.52 -9.43
CA ASP A 3 -27.88 12.36 -8.50
C ASP A 3 -26.49 11.74 -8.31
N PHE A 4 -25.50 12.31 -9.00
CA PHE A 4 -24.11 11.99 -8.75
C PHE A 4 -23.78 12.51 -7.35
N ILE A 5 -23.86 11.63 -6.35
CA ILE A 5 -23.34 11.90 -5.02
C ILE A 5 -21.89 12.36 -5.21
N LYS A 6 -21.65 13.64 -4.93
CA LYS A 6 -20.33 14.22 -5.04
C LYS A 6 -19.46 13.62 -3.94
N LEU A 7 -18.67 12.61 -4.31
CA LEU A 7 -17.65 12.03 -3.44
C LEU A 7 -16.83 13.16 -2.82
N SER A 8 -16.75 13.18 -1.49
CA SER A 8 -15.96 14.15 -0.72
C SER A 8 -15.25 13.44 0.43
N ILE A 9 -14.17 14.05 0.91
CA ILE A 9 -13.43 13.60 2.09
C ILE A 9 -13.76 14.48 3.29
N SER A 10 -13.83 13.88 4.48
CA SER A 10 -14.04 14.58 5.75
C SER A 10 -12.93 15.60 6.04
N ASP A 11 -13.27 16.70 6.70
CA ASP A 11 -12.28 17.68 7.13
C ASP A 11 -11.32 17.14 8.20
N HIS A 12 -11.82 16.27 9.07
CA HIS A 12 -11.06 15.65 10.15
C HIS A 12 -10.59 14.25 9.73
N LEU A 13 -9.29 14.01 9.83
CA LEU A 13 -8.73 12.67 9.80
C LEU A 13 -8.90 12.06 11.19
N GLY A 14 -9.51 10.88 11.27
CA GLY A 14 -9.58 10.14 12.54
C GLY A 14 -8.22 9.66 13.03
N ASN A 15 -8.19 9.01 14.18
CA ASN A 15 -6.96 8.46 14.75
C ASN A 15 -6.31 7.42 13.82
N HIS A 16 -4.99 7.26 13.92
CA HIS A 16 -4.26 6.19 13.25
C HIS A 16 -4.68 4.82 13.81
N LYS A 17 -5.49 4.08 13.05
CA LYS A 17 -6.00 2.76 13.46
C LYS A 17 -5.05 1.66 13.01
N LYS A 18 -4.41 0.99 13.96
CA LYS A 18 -3.71 -0.29 13.69
C LYS A 18 -4.74 -1.42 13.56
N PRO A 19 -4.45 -2.53 12.84
CA PRO A 19 -5.30 -3.72 12.88
C PRO A 19 -5.53 -4.18 14.33
N GLN A 20 -6.79 -4.31 14.74
CA GLN A 20 -7.20 -4.60 16.12
C GLN A 20 -7.55 -6.08 16.35
N SER A 21 -7.59 -6.89 15.29
CA SER A 21 -7.93 -8.31 15.37
C SER A 21 -7.11 -9.14 14.39
N ASP A 22 -7.05 -10.44 14.63
CA ASP A 22 -6.39 -11.41 13.74
C ASP A 22 -6.95 -11.38 12.32
N VAL A 23 -8.25 -11.15 12.15
CA VAL A 23 -8.86 -11.04 10.82
C VAL A 23 -8.32 -9.80 10.11
N GLN A 24 -8.29 -8.65 10.79
CA GLN A 24 -7.77 -7.41 10.21
C GLN A 24 -6.27 -7.52 9.90
N LEU A 25 -5.50 -8.04 10.85
CA LEU A 25 -4.07 -8.27 10.68
C LEU A 25 -3.79 -9.26 9.54
N GLY A 26 -4.59 -10.31 9.41
CA GLY A 26 -4.46 -11.31 8.36
C GLY A 26 -4.63 -10.71 6.96
N TYR A 27 -5.62 -9.83 6.75
CA TYR A 27 -5.77 -9.13 5.47
C TYR A 27 -4.61 -8.16 5.21
N TYR A 28 -4.24 -7.34 6.20
CA TYR A 28 -3.11 -6.42 6.07
C TYR A 28 -1.82 -7.18 5.71
N LEU A 29 -1.51 -8.24 6.46
CA LEU A 29 -0.32 -9.05 6.29
C LEU A 29 -0.31 -9.79 4.95
N ALA A 30 -1.46 -10.28 4.48
CA ALA A 30 -1.55 -10.90 3.16
C ALA A 30 -1.19 -9.91 2.04
N GLY A 31 -1.73 -8.69 2.07
CA GLY A 31 -1.39 -7.65 1.10
C GLY A 31 0.08 -7.24 1.16
N LEU A 32 0.63 -7.08 2.36
CA LEU A 32 2.04 -6.76 2.57
C LEU A 32 2.97 -7.86 2.05
N ILE A 33 2.66 -9.13 2.34
CA ILE A 33 3.41 -10.29 1.83
C ILE A 33 3.31 -10.37 0.30
N GLU A 34 2.16 -10.08 -0.29
CA GLU A 34 2.00 -10.08 -1.74
C GLU A 34 2.91 -9.10 -2.47
N GLY A 35 3.13 -7.91 -1.89
CA GLY A 35 4.12 -6.96 -2.39
C GLY A 35 5.56 -7.38 -2.09
N ASP A 36 5.96 -7.36 -0.81
CA ASP A 36 7.37 -7.44 -0.39
C ASP A 36 7.79 -8.76 0.27
N GLY A 37 6.85 -9.71 0.43
CA GLY A 37 7.11 -10.99 1.07
C GLY A 37 7.71 -12.05 0.15
N TYR A 38 8.41 -13.03 0.72
CA TYR A 38 8.91 -14.21 0.00
C TYR A 38 8.87 -15.44 0.90
N PHE A 39 8.13 -16.47 0.48
CA PHE A 39 8.19 -17.78 1.10
C PHE A 39 9.30 -18.62 0.44
N GLY A 40 10.41 -18.76 1.17
CA GLY A 40 11.48 -19.71 0.87
C GLY A 40 11.23 -21.06 1.52
N TYR A 41 12.23 -21.95 1.46
CA TYR A 41 12.17 -23.23 2.18
C TYR A 41 12.12 -22.98 3.69
N LYS A 42 10.98 -23.31 4.33
CA LYS A 42 10.75 -23.17 5.78
C LYS A 42 11.13 -21.78 6.32
N LYS A 43 10.88 -20.73 5.54
CA LYS A 43 11.22 -19.34 5.87
C LYS A 43 10.29 -18.36 5.15
N LEU A 44 9.82 -17.36 5.86
CA LEU A 44 9.21 -16.15 5.31
C LEU A 44 10.17 -14.98 5.53
N GLU A 45 10.37 -14.17 4.49
CA GLU A 45 11.09 -12.90 4.55
C GLU A 45 10.17 -11.79 4.04
N ILE A 46 10.16 -10.63 4.71
CA ILE A 46 9.49 -9.41 4.24
C ILE A 46 10.51 -8.29 4.29
N ALA A 47 10.71 -7.62 3.15
CA ALA A 47 11.57 -6.45 3.08
C ALA A 47 10.84 -5.19 3.56
N TYR A 48 11.58 -4.30 4.24
CA TYR A 48 11.10 -2.98 4.62
C TYR A 48 12.19 -1.95 4.32
N HIS A 49 11.79 -0.70 4.05
CA HIS A 49 12.72 0.42 4.10
C HIS A 49 13.22 0.62 5.54
N GLU A 50 14.44 1.10 5.74
CA GLU A 50 15.01 1.28 7.10
C GLU A 50 14.17 2.20 7.99
N LYS A 51 13.54 3.22 7.41
CA LYS A 51 12.64 4.14 8.11
C LYS A 51 11.33 3.49 8.55
N ASP A 52 10.99 2.33 8.00
CA ASP A 52 9.81 1.55 8.36
C ASP A 52 10.12 0.44 9.36
N ILE A 53 11.29 0.48 10.01
CA ILE A 53 11.69 -0.53 11.00
C ILE A 53 10.70 -0.62 12.17
N SER A 54 10.05 0.47 12.56
CA SER A 54 9.01 0.47 13.59
C SER A 54 7.79 -0.37 13.18
N ALA A 55 7.41 -0.34 11.90
CA ALA A 55 6.34 -1.19 11.37
C ALA A 55 6.74 -2.67 11.41
N ALA A 56 8.00 -3.00 11.08
CA ALA A 56 8.52 -4.36 11.20
C ALA A 56 8.52 -4.85 12.67
N TYR A 57 8.92 -4.01 13.63
CA TYR A 57 8.85 -4.34 15.06
C TYR A 57 7.42 -4.52 15.55
N SER A 58 6.50 -3.64 15.13
CA SER A 58 5.07 -3.76 15.43
C SER A 58 4.51 -5.08 14.90
N LEU A 59 4.85 -5.48 13.66
CA LEU A 59 4.42 -6.78 13.12
C LEU A 59 4.98 -7.95 13.93
N ARG A 60 6.27 -7.91 14.30
CA ARG A 60 6.91 -8.92 15.15
C ARG A 60 6.16 -9.11 16.47
N GLU A 61 5.79 -8.00 17.12
CA GLU A 61 5.06 -8.00 18.38
C GLU A 61 3.68 -8.66 18.24
N HIS A 62 2.90 -8.30 17.22
CA HIS A 62 1.57 -8.88 16.97
C HIS A 62 1.64 -10.38 16.62
N LEU A 63 2.69 -10.80 15.91
CA LEU A 63 2.88 -12.21 15.57
C LEU A 63 3.44 -13.01 16.76
N GLY A 64 4.17 -12.38 17.68
CA GLY A 64 4.94 -13.06 18.73
C GLY A 64 6.17 -13.82 18.21
N PHE A 65 6.51 -13.66 16.92
CA PHE A 65 7.58 -14.39 16.25
C PHE A 65 8.33 -13.50 15.26
N GLY A 66 9.56 -13.91 14.97
CA GLY A 66 10.38 -13.35 13.90
C GLY A 66 11.56 -12.53 14.42
N GLN A 67 12.51 -12.30 13.53
CA GLN A 67 13.72 -11.53 13.78
C GLN A 67 13.85 -10.44 12.71
N ILE A 68 14.49 -9.33 13.05
CA ILE A 68 14.70 -8.21 12.14
C ILE A 68 16.19 -8.04 11.96
N TYR A 69 16.64 -8.04 10.71
CA TYR A 69 18.04 -7.89 10.34
C TYR A 69 18.21 -6.69 9.41
N LYS A 70 19.36 -6.00 9.48
CA LYS A 70 19.75 -5.07 8.42
C LYS A 70 20.06 -5.86 7.15
N TYR A 71 19.64 -5.36 5.99
CA TYR A 71 19.88 -6.03 4.72
C TYR A 71 21.38 -6.10 4.41
N SER A 72 22.06 -4.96 4.52
CA SER A 72 23.51 -4.82 4.46
C SER A 72 23.89 -3.42 4.99
N GLN A 73 25.18 -3.15 5.20
CA GLN A 73 25.65 -1.84 5.66
C GLN A 73 25.30 -0.70 4.68
N ASN A 74 25.23 -0.99 3.38
CA ASN A 74 25.07 0.03 2.31
C ASN A 74 23.65 0.15 1.75
N ARG A 75 22.66 -0.58 2.31
CA ARG A 75 21.28 -0.53 1.84
C ARG A 75 20.38 0.00 2.95
N LYS A 76 19.57 1.01 2.62
CA LYS A 76 18.53 1.60 3.46
C LYS A 76 17.32 0.65 3.63
N ALA A 77 17.57 -0.59 4.01
CA ALA A 77 16.56 -1.64 4.10
C ALA A 77 16.83 -2.59 5.26
N VAL A 78 15.74 -3.11 5.84
CA VAL A 78 15.73 -4.17 6.84
C VAL A 78 14.89 -5.34 6.34
N ARG A 79 15.11 -6.52 6.91
CA ARG A 79 14.35 -7.74 6.62
C ARG A 79 13.74 -8.27 7.90
N PHE A 80 12.42 -8.43 7.90
CA PHE A 80 11.71 -9.24 8.88
C PHE A 80 11.71 -10.70 8.43
N VAL A 81 12.11 -11.62 9.29
CA VAL A 81 12.31 -13.03 8.95
C VAL A 81 11.68 -13.94 9.99
N ILE A 82 10.92 -14.94 9.54
CA ILE A 82 10.43 -16.04 10.38
C ILE A 82 10.89 -17.35 9.75
N SER A 83 11.64 -18.16 10.50
CA SER A 83 12.14 -19.47 10.06
C SER A 83 11.74 -20.63 10.97
N ASN A 84 11.14 -20.35 12.14
CA ASN A 84 10.68 -21.39 13.05
C ASN A 84 9.26 -21.87 12.70
N LYS A 85 8.98 -23.15 12.96
CA LYS A 85 7.72 -23.81 12.60
C LYS A 85 6.48 -23.15 13.20
N LYS A 86 6.53 -22.77 14.49
CA LYS A 86 5.41 -22.15 15.20
C LYS A 86 5.03 -20.79 14.59
N GLY A 87 6.01 -19.96 14.29
CA GLY A 87 5.81 -18.66 13.67
C GLY A 87 5.28 -18.74 12.25
N LEU A 88 5.79 -19.69 11.44
CA LEU A 88 5.27 -19.89 10.09
C LEU A 88 3.83 -20.42 10.10
N LYS A 89 3.51 -21.32 11.04
CA LYS A 89 2.12 -21.75 11.26
C LYS A 89 1.23 -20.55 11.64
N ARG A 90 1.67 -19.69 12.57
CA ARG A 90 0.93 -18.48 12.98
C ARG A 90 0.66 -17.55 11.80
N VAL A 91 1.65 -17.36 10.91
CA VAL A 91 1.43 -16.57 9.69
C VAL A 91 0.37 -17.21 8.81
N LEU A 92 0.44 -18.52 8.55
CA LEU A 92 -0.54 -19.21 7.71
C LEU A 92 -1.94 -19.20 8.31
N ASP A 93 -2.07 -19.35 9.63
CA ASP A 93 -3.35 -19.20 10.35
C ASP A 93 -3.99 -17.83 10.06
N LEU A 94 -3.19 -16.78 9.87
CA LEU A 94 -3.67 -15.44 9.57
C LEU A 94 -3.95 -15.20 8.08
N VAL A 95 -3.11 -15.70 7.16
CA VAL A 95 -3.13 -15.28 5.74
C VAL A 95 -3.70 -16.31 4.77
N ASN A 96 -3.85 -17.58 5.17
CA ASN A 96 -4.36 -18.61 4.26
C ASN A 96 -5.78 -18.25 3.80
N GLY A 97 -6.04 -18.34 2.49
CA GLY A 97 -7.29 -17.90 1.86
C GLY A 97 -7.45 -16.38 1.71
N LYS A 98 -6.39 -15.59 1.95
CA LYS A 98 -6.41 -14.11 1.80
C LYS A 98 -5.45 -13.58 0.72
N PHE A 99 -4.69 -14.46 0.06
CA PHE A 99 -3.86 -14.07 -1.08
C PHE A 99 -4.71 -13.87 -2.34
N VAL A 100 -4.53 -12.74 -3.00
CA VAL A 100 -5.26 -12.36 -4.21
C VAL A 100 -4.70 -13.06 -5.44
N SER A 101 -3.38 -13.23 -5.51
CA SER A 101 -2.71 -13.90 -6.62
C SER A 101 -2.13 -15.26 -6.24
N ALA A 102 -2.04 -16.16 -7.23
CA ALA A 102 -1.47 -17.49 -7.03
C ALA A 102 0.04 -17.48 -6.76
N ILE A 103 0.73 -16.32 -6.81
CA ILE A 103 2.19 -16.26 -6.69
C ILE A 103 2.65 -16.78 -5.32
N LYS A 104 2.04 -16.30 -4.24
CA LYS A 104 2.44 -16.72 -2.87
C LYS A 104 1.90 -18.11 -2.53
N VAL A 105 0.72 -18.46 -3.03
CA VAL A 105 0.16 -19.81 -2.96
C VAL A 105 1.14 -20.82 -3.58
N ASN A 106 1.59 -20.57 -4.81
CA ASN A 106 2.55 -21.42 -5.50
C ASN A 106 3.91 -21.48 -4.78
N GLN A 107 4.37 -20.40 -4.15
CA GLN A 107 5.56 -20.46 -3.31
C GLN A 107 5.39 -21.42 -2.13
N LEU A 108 4.25 -21.38 -1.44
CA LEU A 108 3.96 -22.26 -0.31
C LEU A 108 3.87 -23.73 -0.75
N VAL A 109 3.12 -24.01 -1.82
CA VAL A 109 2.97 -25.36 -2.38
C VAL A 109 4.32 -25.91 -2.84
N ASN A 110 5.06 -25.17 -3.69
CA ASN A 110 6.33 -25.62 -4.25
C ASN A 110 7.45 -25.76 -3.20
N LYS A 111 7.31 -25.11 -2.03
CA LYS A 111 8.25 -25.26 -0.91
C LYS A 111 7.78 -26.28 0.14
N GLY A 112 6.71 -27.01 -0.13
CA GLY A 112 6.25 -28.14 0.69
C GLY A 112 5.68 -27.73 2.04
N TYR A 113 5.07 -26.53 2.14
CA TYR A 113 4.48 -26.07 3.40
C TYR A 113 3.31 -26.94 3.85
N GLU A 114 2.51 -27.46 2.90
CA GLU A 114 1.35 -28.32 3.20
C GLU A 114 1.73 -29.55 4.01
N SER A 115 2.64 -30.36 3.48
CA SER A 115 3.11 -31.58 4.14
C SER A 115 3.89 -31.29 5.42
N TRP A 116 4.74 -30.26 5.41
CA TRP A 116 5.59 -29.95 6.55
C TRP A 116 4.83 -29.39 7.77
N LEU A 117 3.81 -28.55 7.53
CA LEU A 117 3.01 -27.93 8.58
C LEU A 117 1.70 -28.70 8.87
N GLY A 118 1.31 -29.65 8.02
CA GLY A 118 0.01 -30.31 8.11
C GLY A 118 -1.13 -29.34 7.80
N TYR A 119 -0.97 -28.52 6.76
CA TYR A 119 -1.90 -27.47 6.37
C TYR A 119 -2.44 -27.74 4.96
N LYS A 120 -3.70 -27.39 4.70
CA LYS A 120 -4.20 -27.24 3.33
C LYS A 120 -4.02 -25.79 2.90
N ILE A 121 -3.20 -25.52 1.90
CA ILE A 121 -3.09 -24.17 1.34
C ILE A 121 -4.30 -23.90 0.46
N LEU A 122 -4.97 -22.77 0.71
CA LEU A 122 -6.13 -22.35 -0.07
C LEU A 122 -5.70 -21.61 -1.33
N ASP A 123 -6.52 -21.74 -2.37
CA ASP A 123 -6.31 -21.06 -3.64
C ASP A 123 -6.37 -19.54 -3.50
N ALA A 124 -5.81 -18.86 -4.50
CA ALA A 124 -5.88 -17.41 -4.59
C ALA A 124 -7.32 -16.93 -4.80
N THR A 125 -7.69 -15.82 -4.14
CA THR A 125 -9.06 -15.30 -4.18
C THR A 125 -9.44 -14.67 -5.51
N LEU A 126 -8.44 -14.20 -6.29
CA LEU A 126 -8.62 -13.45 -7.54
C LEU A 126 -9.54 -12.22 -7.41
N ASN A 127 -9.72 -11.71 -6.19
CA ASN A 127 -10.61 -10.60 -5.88
C ASN A 127 -10.02 -9.70 -4.79
N ILE A 128 -10.20 -8.38 -4.96
CA ILE A 128 -9.82 -7.36 -3.97
C ILE A 128 -11.08 -6.69 -3.46
N ASP A 129 -11.22 -6.58 -2.14
CA ASP A 129 -12.33 -5.90 -1.48
C ASP A 129 -11.81 -4.67 -0.72
N LEU A 130 -12.53 -3.56 -0.81
CA LEU A 130 -12.24 -2.32 -0.10
C LEU A 130 -12.78 -2.32 1.35
N ASN A 131 -13.40 -3.42 1.80
CA ASN A 131 -13.89 -3.59 3.16
C ASN A 131 -12.93 -4.38 4.07
N ASN A 132 -11.64 -4.41 3.74
CA ASN A 132 -10.60 -5.01 4.58
C ASN A 132 -9.24 -4.33 4.37
N HIS A 133 -8.23 -4.78 5.11
CA HIS A 133 -6.91 -4.15 5.15
C HIS A 133 -5.96 -4.57 4.03
N TRP A 134 -6.37 -5.43 3.10
CA TRP A 134 -5.46 -6.02 2.11
C TRP A 134 -4.81 -4.95 1.22
N LEU A 135 -5.59 -4.00 0.71
CA LEU A 135 -5.06 -2.95 -0.17
C LEU A 135 -4.13 -1.98 0.57
N ALA A 136 -4.37 -1.72 1.86
CA ALA A 136 -3.46 -0.94 2.70
C ALA A 136 -2.11 -1.63 2.85
N GLY A 137 -2.09 -2.93 3.16
CA GLY A 137 -0.85 -3.72 3.22
C GLY A 137 -0.10 -3.77 1.89
N PHE A 138 -0.84 -3.95 0.79
CA PHE A 138 -0.25 -3.95 -0.55
C PHE A 138 0.32 -2.58 -0.96
N LEU A 139 -0.36 -1.48 -0.59
CA LEU A 139 0.15 -0.10 -0.79
C LEU A 139 1.39 0.17 0.07
N ASP A 140 1.44 -0.36 1.29
CA ASP A 140 2.59 -0.26 2.17
C ASP A 140 3.84 -0.99 1.66
N ALA A 141 3.67 -2.07 0.89
CA ALA A 141 4.76 -2.67 0.14
C ALA A 141 5.02 -1.94 -1.19
N ASP A 142 4.15 -2.15 -2.18
CA ASP A 142 4.43 -1.92 -3.60
C ASP A 142 3.77 -0.65 -4.18
N GLY A 143 3.31 0.24 -3.30
CA GLY A 143 2.69 1.49 -3.71
C GLY A 143 3.46 2.76 -3.33
N SER A 144 3.10 3.87 -3.97
CA SER A 144 3.67 5.20 -3.71
C SER A 144 2.61 6.29 -3.80
N ILE A 145 2.79 7.33 -2.97
CA ILE A 145 1.91 8.49 -2.88
C ILE A 145 2.70 9.73 -3.33
N GLY A 146 2.12 10.57 -4.17
CA GLY A 146 2.85 11.71 -4.74
C GLY A 146 2.01 12.96 -5.02
N ILE A 147 2.60 14.11 -4.72
CA ILE A 147 2.13 15.44 -5.11
C ILE A 147 3.08 15.98 -6.19
N PHE A 148 2.55 16.38 -7.33
CA PHE A 148 3.31 16.95 -8.42
C PHE A 148 2.79 18.34 -8.76
N ILE A 149 3.70 19.28 -8.96
CA ILE A 149 3.41 20.61 -9.50
C ILE A 149 4.08 20.68 -10.86
N VAL A 150 3.28 20.79 -11.93
CA VAL A 150 3.76 20.80 -13.31
C VAL A 150 3.44 22.13 -13.98
N ASN A 151 4.24 22.50 -14.97
CA ASN A 151 3.93 23.66 -15.80
C ASN A 151 2.66 23.40 -16.62
N SER A 152 1.82 24.42 -16.75
CA SER A 152 0.62 24.39 -17.57
C SER A 152 0.46 25.71 -18.29
N LYS A 153 0.20 25.68 -19.60
CA LYS A 153 -0.07 26.92 -20.36
C LYS A 153 -1.50 27.43 -20.18
N SER A 154 -2.42 26.56 -19.75
CA SER A 154 -3.85 26.87 -19.68
C SER A 154 -4.33 27.39 -18.32
N HIS A 155 -3.52 27.30 -17.27
CA HIS A 155 -3.89 27.74 -15.93
C HIS A 155 -3.41 29.17 -15.64
N LYS A 156 -4.20 29.96 -14.91
CA LYS A 156 -3.90 31.36 -14.54
C LYS A 156 -2.48 31.56 -14.00
N HIS A 157 -2.02 30.65 -13.13
CA HIS A 157 -0.71 30.71 -12.51
C HIS A 157 0.38 29.90 -13.24
N LYS A 158 0.09 29.46 -14.46
CA LYS A 158 0.96 28.61 -15.29
C LYS A 158 1.43 27.29 -14.63
N LYS A 159 0.73 26.85 -13.57
CA LYS A 159 1.03 25.63 -12.80
C LYS A 159 -0.25 24.80 -12.62
N SER A 160 -0.08 23.48 -12.59
CA SER A 160 -1.15 22.51 -12.30
C SER A 160 -0.67 21.53 -11.24
N VAL A 161 -1.52 21.27 -10.25
CA VAL A 161 -1.26 20.29 -9.19
C VAL A 161 -1.85 18.95 -9.60
N ARG A 162 -1.03 17.89 -9.56
CA ARG A 162 -1.44 16.52 -9.84
C ARG A 162 -1.20 15.65 -8.61
N LEU A 163 -2.25 14.93 -8.22
CA LEU A 163 -2.24 13.95 -7.14
C LEU A 163 -2.17 12.55 -7.75
N GLU A 164 -1.26 11.72 -7.26
CA GLU A 164 -1.09 10.36 -7.78
C GLU A 164 -0.89 9.36 -6.64
N ILE A 165 -1.62 8.25 -6.71
CA ILE A 165 -1.27 7.01 -6.01
C ILE A 165 -0.90 5.99 -7.07
N LYS A 166 0.28 5.38 -6.94
CA LYS A 166 0.81 4.41 -7.89
C LYS A 166 0.99 3.06 -7.24
N PHE A 167 0.81 2.02 -8.03
CA PHE A 167 1.13 0.65 -7.68
C PHE A 167 2.05 0.07 -8.75
N THR A 168 3.10 -0.62 -8.32
CA THR A 168 4.05 -1.28 -9.22
C THR A 168 4.10 -2.77 -8.94
N GLN A 169 4.18 -3.60 -9.98
CA GLN A 169 4.28 -5.04 -9.81
C GLN A 169 4.91 -5.71 -11.05
N LYS A 170 5.61 -6.83 -10.85
CA LYS A 170 6.14 -7.64 -11.96
C LYS A 170 5.03 -8.32 -12.76
N HIS A 171 3.93 -8.68 -12.10
CA HIS A 171 2.77 -9.32 -12.71
C HIS A 171 1.57 -8.38 -12.75
N LYS A 172 0.87 -8.35 -13.90
CA LYS A 172 -0.22 -7.41 -14.15
C LYS A 172 -1.50 -7.71 -13.35
N LEU A 173 -1.76 -8.96 -12.95
CA LEU A 173 -3.04 -9.42 -12.39
C LEU A 173 -3.59 -8.51 -11.27
N VAL A 174 -2.82 -8.33 -10.20
CA VAL A 174 -3.21 -7.50 -9.05
C VAL A 174 -3.49 -6.05 -9.49
N LEU A 175 -2.65 -5.50 -10.36
CA LEU A 175 -2.85 -4.14 -10.88
C LEU A 175 -4.11 -4.04 -11.74
N SER A 176 -4.47 -5.07 -12.51
CA SER A 176 -5.73 -5.11 -13.25
C SER A 176 -6.93 -5.11 -12.31
N LEU A 177 -6.90 -5.88 -11.22
CA LEU A 177 -7.98 -5.92 -10.24
C LEU A 177 -8.17 -4.56 -9.54
N ILE A 178 -7.06 -3.93 -9.11
CA ILE A 178 -7.10 -2.55 -8.58
C ILE A 178 -7.63 -1.59 -9.66
N GLY A 179 -7.17 -1.72 -10.91
CA GLY A 179 -7.62 -0.93 -12.04
C GLY A 179 -9.13 -1.01 -12.25
N SER A 180 -9.71 -2.19 -12.18
CA SER A 180 -11.17 -2.40 -12.27
C SER A 180 -11.92 -1.67 -11.15
N ILE A 181 -11.45 -1.78 -9.90
CA ILE A 181 -12.08 -1.12 -8.73
C ILE A 181 -12.08 0.41 -8.87
N PHE A 182 -11.00 0.98 -9.41
CA PHE A 182 -10.83 2.43 -9.55
C PHE A 182 -11.13 2.94 -10.98
N GLU A 183 -11.71 2.12 -11.84
CA GLU A 183 -12.07 2.47 -13.23
C GLU A 183 -10.87 3.03 -14.02
N VAL A 184 -9.70 2.41 -13.88
CA VAL A 184 -8.47 2.74 -14.60
C VAL A 184 -8.14 1.58 -15.54
N LYS A 185 -8.29 1.80 -16.85
CA LYS A 185 -8.00 0.78 -17.87
C LYS A 185 -6.52 0.71 -18.24
N SER A 186 -5.76 1.78 -18.03
CA SER A 186 -4.37 1.88 -18.47
C SER A 186 -3.39 1.36 -17.42
N ILE A 187 -2.66 0.31 -17.79
CA ILE A 187 -1.50 -0.18 -17.04
C ILE A 187 -0.29 -0.08 -17.97
N TYR A 188 0.68 0.74 -17.56
CA TYR A 188 1.91 0.93 -18.31
C TYR A 188 2.92 -0.15 -17.95
N LYS A 189 3.69 -0.66 -18.92
CA LYS A 189 4.81 -1.56 -18.69
C LYS A 189 6.09 -0.84 -19.06
N ASP A 190 7.05 -0.77 -18.14
CA ASP A 190 8.33 -0.12 -18.39
C ASP A 190 9.34 -1.07 -19.08
N LYS A 191 10.50 -0.50 -19.44
CA LYS A 191 11.61 -1.22 -20.09
C LYS A 191 12.18 -2.40 -19.27
N ASN A 192 11.95 -2.40 -17.96
CA ASN A 192 12.40 -3.46 -17.04
C ASN A 192 11.30 -4.51 -16.81
N ASN A 193 10.26 -4.52 -17.64
CA ASN A 193 9.08 -5.36 -17.53
C ASN A 193 8.26 -5.16 -16.24
N ILE A 194 8.37 -3.99 -15.60
CA ILE A 194 7.54 -3.66 -14.42
C ILE A 194 6.25 -2.99 -14.88
N HIS A 195 5.13 -3.53 -14.43
CA HIS A 195 3.82 -2.96 -14.66
C HIS A 195 3.51 -1.88 -13.63
N ARG A 196 2.83 -0.82 -14.06
CA ARG A 196 2.50 0.35 -13.25
C ARG A 196 1.05 0.77 -13.49
N LEU A 197 0.28 0.83 -12.40
CA LEU A 197 -1.04 1.44 -12.37
C LEU A 197 -0.92 2.79 -11.66
N THR A 198 -1.55 3.84 -12.20
CA THR A 198 -1.57 5.15 -11.55
C THR A 198 -3.01 5.61 -11.39
N LEU A 199 -3.44 5.81 -10.14
CA LEU A 199 -4.69 6.46 -9.81
C LEU A 199 -4.50 7.98 -9.93
N ARG A 200 -5.20 8.56 -10.90
CA ARG A 200 -5.24 10.01 -11.20
C ARG A 200 -6.69 10.50 -11.27
N GLY A 201 -6.86 11.78 -10.98
CA GLY A 201 -8.15 12.46 -11.01
C GLY A 201 -8.84 12.41 -9.65
N ILE A 202 -9.53 13.51 -9.33
CA ILE A 202 -10.00 13.79 -7.97
C ILE A 202 -10.96 12.71 -7.44
N ASN A 203 -11.89 12.21 -8.26
CA ASN A 203 -12.86 11.18 -7.82
C ASN A 203 -12.17 9.88 -7.40
N ARG A 204 -11.18 9.41 -8.17
CA ARG A 204 -10.41 8.20 -7.84
C ARG A 204 -9.57 8.39 -6.58
N VAL A 205 -8.98 9.57 -6.45
CA VAL A 205 -8.19 9.95 -5.27
C VAL A 205 -9.07 10.05 -4.01
N ILE A 206 -10.28 10.60 -4.12
CA ILE A 206 -11.23 10.64 -3.00
C ILE A 206 -11.66 9.22 -2.62
N LYS A 207 -11.95 8.35 -3.61
CA LYS A 207 -12.33 6.95 -3.36
C LYS A 207 -11.28 6.20 -2.54
N ILE A 208 -10.00 6.33 -2.88
CA ILE A 208 -8.92 5.67 -2.13
C ILE A 208 -8.64 6.35 -0.78
N ILE A 209 -8.85 7.67 -0.63
CA ILE A 209 -8.76 8.33 0.68
C ILE A 209 -9.85 7.81 1.62
N ASN A 210 -11.09 7.67 1.15
CA ASN A 210 -12.16 7.11 1.97
C ASN A 210 -11.87 5.67 2.41
N TYR A 211 -11.17 4.90 1.58
CA TYR A 211 -10.62 3.61 1.99
C TYR A 211 -9.56 3.75 3.09
N LEU A 212 -8.54 4.59 2.89
CA LEU A 212 -7.40 4.74 3.81
C LEU A 212 -7.75 5.45 5.13
N ASP A 213 -8.83 6.24 5.18
CA ASP A 213 -9.40 6.79 6.41
C ASP A 213 -9.95 5.69 7.34
N ASN A 214 -10.30 4.52 6.79
CA ASN A 214 -10.81 3.37 7.54
C ASN A 214 -9.77 2.27 7.72
N TYR A 215 -8.93 2.05 6.71
CA TYR A 215 -7.89 1.01 6.66
C TYR A 215 -6.53 1.68 6.55
N CYS A 216 -5.95 2.05 7.69
CA CYS A 216 -4.74 2.87 7.70
C CYS A 216 -3.50 2.09 7.24
N LEU A 217 -2.60 2.81 6.58
CA LEU A 217 -1.21 2.38 6.35
C LEU A 217 -0.49 2.25 7.69
N GLN A 218 0.43 1.30 7.81
CA GLN A 218 1.19 1.02 9.04
C GLN A 218 2.66 1.40 8.93
N THR A 219 3.14 1.77 7.74
CA THR A 219 4.51 2.30 7.51
C THR A 219 4.56 3.83 7.62
N MET A 220 5.75 4.42 7.40
CA MET A 220 5.89 5.86 7.27
C MET A 220 5.10 6.45 6.09
N LYS A 221 4.60 5.63 5.16
CA LYS A 221 3.60 6.07 4.16
C LYS A 221 2.32 6.59 4.80
N TYR A 222 1.98 6.24 6.05
CA TYR A 222 0.88 6.91 6.77
C TYR A 222 1.15 8.41 6.95
N THR A 223 2.39 8.79 7.24
CA THR A 223 2.81 10.20 7.32
C THR A 223 2.74 10.87 5.94
N GLN A 224 3.16 10.18 4.87
CA GLN A 224 2.96 10.71 3.51
C GLN A 224 1.47 10.87 3.17
N TYR A 225 0.64 9.92 3.59
CA TYR A 225 -0.80 9.94 3.40
C TYR A 225 -1.45 11.13 4.10
N THR A 226 -1.09 11.44 5.35
CA THR A 226 -1.69 12.58 6.07
C THR A 226 -1.36 13.92 5.38
N ILE A 227 -0.13 14.08 4.90
CA ILE A 227 0.31 15.24 4.10
C ILE A 227 -0.45 15.30 2.76
N PHE A 228 -0.55 14.16 2.08
CA PHE A 228 -1.26 14.03 0.81
C PHE A 228 -2.76 14.35 0.94
N ARG A 229 -3.43 13.81 1.96
CA ARG A 229 -4.84 14.06 2.29
C ARG A 229 -5.08 15.55 2.54
N ARG A 230 -4.17 16.23 3.25
CA ARG A 230 -4.23 17.70 3.41
C ARG A 230 -4.17 18.43 2.05
N CYS A 231 -3.29 18.01 1.15
CA CYS A 231 -3.26 18.56 -0.22
C CYS A 231 -4.56 18.31 -0.98
N VAL A 232 -5.18 17.14 -0.81
CA VAL A 232 -6.45 16.80 -1.46
C VAL A 232 -7.57 17.73 -1.00
N ARG A 233 -7.61 18.11 0.29
CA ARG A 233 -8.60 19.09 0.80
C ARG A 233 -8.49 20.45 0.10
N TYR A 234 -7.28 20.97 -0.12
CA TYR A 234 -7.09 22.20 -0.90
C TYR A 234 -7.59 22.08 -2.35
N ILE A 235 -7.49 20.89 -2.93
CA ILE A 235 -7.96 20.64 -4.30
C ILE A 235 -9.47 20.50 -4.36
N GLN A 236 -10.06 19.70 -3.45
CA GLN A 236 -11.50 19.51 -3.31
C GLN A 236 -12.25 20.84 -3.14
N ASN A 237 -11.71 21.73 -2.30
CA ASN A 237 -12.31 23.04 -2.01
C ASN A 237 -11.91 24.12 -3.04
N LYS A 238 -11.23 23.75 -4.13
CA LYS A 238 -10.72 24.66 -5.18
C LYS A 238 -9.76 25.76 -4.71
N HIS A 239 -9.27 25.70 -3.47
CA HIS A 239 -8.34 26.69 -2.90
C HIS A 239 -6.98 26.73 -3.63
N HIS A 240 -6.57 25.62 -4.25
CA HIS A 240 -5.33 25.52 -5.04
C HIS A 240 -5.22 26.50 -6.24
N LEU A 241 -6.29 27.22 -6.58
CA LEU A 241 -6.29 28.28 -7.59
C LEU A 241 -5.75 29.61 -7.08
N GLN A 242 -5.54 29.75 -5.76
CA GLN A 242 -4.96 30.94 -5.14
C GLN A 242 -3.43 30.82 -5.11
N SER A 243 -2.70 31.92 -5.39
CA SER A 243 -1.24 31.91 -5.48
C SER A 243 -0.55 31.53 -4.15
N ASN A 244 -1.04 32.06 -3.03
CA ASN A 244 -0.56 31.72 -1.69
C ASN A 244 -0.73 30.22 -1.35
N VAL A 245 -1.77 29.57 -1.88
CA VAL A 245 -2.02 28.13 -1.66
C VAL A 245 -1.08 27.25 -2.50
N LEU A 246 -0.64 27.70 -3.68
CA LEU A 246 0.34 26.96 -4.47
C LEU A 246 1.70 26.83 -3.76
N GLU A 247 2.14 27.88 -3.06
CA GLU A 247 3.35 27.83 -2.24
C GLU A 247 3.20 26.87 -1.06
N GLN A 248 2.04 26.87 -0.40
CA GLN A 248 1.73 25.89 0.66
C GLN A 248 1.78 24.46 0.12
N ILE A 249 1.19 24.19 -1.06
CA ILE A 249 1.25 22.87 -1.71
C ILE A 249 2.69 22.50 -2.08
N ALA A 250 3.52 23.45 -2.50
CA ALA A 250 4.94 23.21 -2.75
C ALA A 250 5.70 22.83 -1.46
N GLY A 251 5.33 23.45 -0.33
CA GLY A 251 5.75 23.02 1.01
C GLY A 251 5.37 21.58 1.32
N LEU A 252 4.07 21.24 1.19
CA LEU A 252 3.56 19.89 1.43
C LEU A 252 4.26 18.84 0.56
N LYS A 253 4.50 19.16 -0.72
CA LYS A 253 5.26 18.29 -1.64
C LYS A 253 6.66 17.98 -1.09
N ARG A 254 7.41 19.01 -0.65
CA ARG A 254 8.76 18.83 -0.09
C ARG A 254 8.72 17.99 1.19
N THR A 255 7.79 18.29 2.10
CA THR A 255 7.62 17.52 3.34
C THR A 255 7.29 16.05 3.05
N LEU A 256 6.40 15.78 2.09
CA LEU A 256 6.03 14.42 1.68
C LEU A 256 7.24 13.63 1.15
N GLN A 257 8.09 14.27 0.33
CA GLN A 257 9.31 13.66 -0.20
C GLN A 257 10.32 13.35 0.92
N ASN A 258 10.49 14.27 1.87
CA ASN A 258 11.44 14.12 2.97
C ASN A 258 11.13 12.98 3.95
N VAL A 259 9.90 12.44 3.94
CA VAL A 259 9.56 11.27 4.77
C VAL A 259 10.52 10.10 4.49
N TYR A 260 10.88 9.85 3.22
CA TYR A 260 11.76 8.74 2.84
C TYR A 260 13.16 9.14 2.38
N ASN A 261 13.46 10.44 2.19
CA ASN A 261 14.81 10.92 1.81
C ASN A 261 15.88 10.68 2.88
#